data_AF-A0A660R8C8-F1
#
_entry.id   AF-A0A660R8C8-F1
#
_cell.length_a   1.000
_cell.length_b   1.000
_cell.length_c   1.000
_cell.angle_alpha   90.00
_cell.angle_beta   90.00
_cell.angle_gamma   90.00
#
_symmetry.space_group_name_H-M   'P 1'
#
loop_
_entity.id
_entity.type
_entity.pdbx_description
1 polymer ?
#
loop_
_entity_poly.entity_id
_entity_poly.type
_entity_poly.pdbx_seq_one_letter_code
_entity_poly.pdbx_strand_id
1 'polypeptide(L)' 'MYKNKEYGWWSEVVRRALGEHTFERFISMKKHEWDDYRIQVTPYEIEKFLPVM' A
#
# COMPACT_ATOMS: atom_id res chain seq x y z
N MET A 1 4.06 11.37 -4.35
CA MET A 1 4.15 11.56 -2.89
C MET A 1 2.77 11.79 -2.29
N TYR A 2 1.85 10.82 -2.44
CA TYR A 2 0.45 11.00 -2.04
C TYR A 2 0.18 10.35 -0.68
N LYS A 3 -0.42 11.19 0.18
CA LYS A 3 -1.26 10.84 1.34
C LYS A 3 -0.63 9.99 2.45
N ASN A 4 -0.04 10.70 3.42
CA ASN A 4 0.22 10.18 4.76
C ASN A 4 -0.55 10.96 5.85
N LYS A 5 -1.63 11.67 5.47
CA LYS A 5 -2.36 12.61 6.36
C LYS A 5 -3.77 12.16 6.77
N GLU A 6 -4.23 10.98 6.38
CA GLU A 6 -5.62 10.52 6.64
C GLU A 6 -5.77 9.46 7.74
N TYR A 7 -4.68 9.00 8.39
CA TYR A 7 -4.78 7.98 9.45
C TYR A 7 -4.81 8.57 10.88
N GLY A 8 -5.21 9.84 11.04
CA GLY A 8 -4.98 10.62 12.27
C GLY A 8 -5.47 9.98 13.58
N TRP A 9 -6.51 9.17 13.55
CA TRP A 9 -7.04 8.49 14.75
C TRP A 9 -6.66 7.01 14.83
N TRP A 10 -6.71 6.31 13.69
CA TRP A 10 -6.44 4.86 13.64
C TRP A 10 -4.94 4.56 13.80
N SER A 11 -4.08 5.41 13.25
CA SER A 11 -2.63 5.28 13.38
C SER A 11 -2.19 5.47 14.83
N GLU A 12 -2.82 6.34 15.61
CA GLU A 12 -2.38 6.60 16.97
C GLU A 12 -2.69 5.42 17.90
N VAL A 13 -3.90 4.85 17.80
CA VAL A 13 -4.29 3.66 18.58
C VAL A 13 -3.42 2.46 18.21
N VAL A 14 -3.21 2.21 16.92
CA VAL A 14 -2.42 1.08 16.43
C VAL A 14 -0.93 1.24 16.76
N ARG A 15 -0.39 2.47 16.67
CA ARG A 15 1.00 2.78 17.06
C ARG A 15 1.23 2.58 18.56
N ARG A 16 0.28 2.98 19.41
CA ARG A 16 0.36 2.72 20.86
C ARG A 16 0.27 1.23 21.20
N ALA A 17 -0.53 0.46 20.46
CA ALA A 17 -0.70 -0.97 20.69
C ALA A 17 0.50 -1.83 20.22
N LEU A 18 1.13 -1.48 19.08
CA LEU A 18 2.24 -2.23 18.49
C LEU A 18 3.63 -1.71 18.91
N GLY A 19 3.70 -0.47 19.40
CA GLY A 19 4.95 0.25 19.66
C GLY A 19 5.54 0.89 18.39
N GLU A 20 6.34 1.94 18.57
CA GLU A 20 6.87 2.78 17.48
C GLU A 20 7.66 1.96 16.45
N HIS A 21 8.62 1.16 16.92
CA HIS A 21 9.53 0.41 16.06
C HIS A 21 8.83 -0.69 15.26
N THR A 22 7.82 -1.35 15.83
CA THR A 22 7.04 -2.39 15.13
C THR A 22 6.07 -1.75 14.13
N PHE A 23 5.49 -0.60 14.47
CA PHE A 23 4.58 0.14 13.60
C PHE A 23 5.28 0.65 12.34
N GLU A 24 6.48 1.24 12.48
CA GLU A 24 7.28 1.71 11.34
C GLU A 24 7.60 0.56 10.38
N ARG A 25 8.01 -0.59 10.92
CA ARG A 25 8.32 -1.78 10.12
C ARG A 25 7.09 -2.39 9.47
N PHE A 26 5.93 -2.36 10.14
CA PHE A 26 4.67 -2.82 9.55
C PHE A 26 4.24 -1.96 8.36
N ILE A 27 4.31 -0.63 8.50
CA ILE A 27 3.97 0.29 7.42
C ILE A 27 4.94 0.17 6.24
N SER A 28 6.24 0.02 6.50
CA SER A 28 7.22 -0.16 5.43
C SER A 28 7.00 -1.46 4.65
N MET A 29 6.70 -2.57 5.35
CA MET A 29 6.39 -3.85 4.72
C MET A 29 5.11 -3.77 3.88
N LYS A 30 4.04 -3.16 4.40
CA LYS A 30 2.79 -3.00 3.65
C LYS A 30 2.92 -2.10 2.43
N LYS A 31 3.75 -1.07 2.52
CA LYS A 31 4.03 -0.22 1.36
C LYS A 31 4.82 -0.96 0.29
N HIS A 32 5.78 -1.79 0.68
CA HIS A 32 6.53 -2.63 -0.26
C HIS A 32 5.61 -3.64 -0.98
N GLU A 33 4.75 -4.33 -0.23
CA GLU A 33 3.73 -5.23 -0.77
C GLU A 33 2.80 -4.52 -1.78
N TRP A 34 2.40 -3.27 -1.47
CA TRP A 34 1.60 -2.44 -2.38
C TRP A 34 2.36 -2.03 -3.63
N ASP A 35 3.63 -1.64 -3.49
CA ASP A 35 4.49 -1.23 -4.61
C ASP A 35 4.78 -2.42 -5.55
N ASP A 36 4.89 -3.64 -5.02
CA ASP A 36 5.02 -4.84 -5.84
C ASP A 36 3.71 -5.19 -6.56
N TYR A 37 2.57 -5.10 -5.85
CA TYR A 37 1.26 -5.42 -6.41
C TYR A 37 0.87 -4.47 -7.55
N ARG A 38 1.15 -3.17 -7.44
CA ARG A 38 0.77 -2.17 -8.45
C ARG A 38 1.56 -2.23 -9.75
N ILE A 39 2.71 -2.91 -9.78
CA ILE A 39 3.56 -3.03 -10.97
C ILE A 39 3.08 -4.19 -11.86
N GLN A 40 2.29 -5.11 -11.31
CA GLN A 40 1.72 -6.20 -12.08
C GLN A 40 0.62 -5.68 -13.01
N VAL A 41 0.81 -5.88 -14.31
CA VAL A 41 -0.25 -5.69 -15.31
C VAL A 41 -1.05 -6.99 -15.37
N THR A 42 -2.32 -6.90 -15.04
CA THR A 42 -3.25 -8.03 -15.07
C THR A 42 -3.68 -8.33 -16.51
N PRO A 43 -4.01 -9.59 -16.86
CA PRO A 43 -4.53 -9.93 -18.18
C PRO A 43 -5.78 -9.12 -18.58
N TYR A 44 -6.63 -8.79 -17.60
CA TYR A 44 -7.78 -7.91 -17.79
C TYR A 44 -7.36 -6.50 -18.28
N GLU A 45 -6.27 -5.94 -17.75
CA GLU A 45 -5.76 -4.65 -18.21
C GLU A 45 -5.23 -4.73 -19.64
N ILE A 46 -4.60 -5.85 -20.02
CA ILE A 46 -4.13 -6.08 -21.39
C ILE A 46 -5.32 -6.18 -22.35
N GLU A 47 -6.33 -6.99 -22.04
CA GLU A 47 -7.53 -7.13 -22.89
C GLU A 47 -8.31 -5.83 -23.03
N LYS A 48 -8.37 -5.03 -21.95
CA LYS A 48 -9.13 -3.77 -21.93
C LYS A 48 -8.43 -2.64 -22.67
N PHE A 49 -7.11 -2.54 -22.56
CA PHE A 49 -6.35 -1.40 -23.10
C PHE A 49 -5.57 -1.72 -24.37
N LEU A 50 -5.35 -3.00 -24.70
CA LEU A 50 -4.69 -3.48 -25.92
C LEU A 50 -5.52 -4.55 -26.66
N PRO A 51 -6.80 -4.29 -27.01
CA PRO A 51 -7.66 -5.29 -27.67
C PRO A 51 -7.31 -5.58 -29.15
N VAL A 52 -6.23 -5.01 -29.70
CA VAL A 52 -5.91 -5.07 -31.13
C VAL A 52 -4.43 -5.42 -31.33
N MET A 53 -4.08 -6.71 -31.27
CA MET A 53 -2.89 -7.28 -31.90
C MET A 53 -3.27 -8.55 -32.64
#